data_AF-A0A218QWF8-F1
#
_entry.id   AF-A0A218QWF8-F1
#
_cell.length_a   1.000
_cell.length_b   1.000
_cell.length_c   1.000
_cell.angle_alpha   90.00
_cell.angle_beta   90.00
_cell.angle_gamma   90.00
#
_symmetry.space_group_name_H-M   'P 1'
#
loop_
_entity.id
_entity.type
_entity.pdbx_description
1 polymer ?
#
loop_
_entity_poly.entity_id
_entity_poly.type
_entity_poly.pdbx_seq_one_letter_code
_entity_poly.pdbx_strand_id
1 'polypeptide(L)'
;MRFAPEQPQPIRKMNNQELIRTLNKNELLSVVELLSAALKFPDEDFEELEGYTGYLCDEVFEYLKGLTDYQRLKLMQLIINTLIYEAEQSAVRHLQTKLLLKTEAEIPH
;
A
#
# COMPACT_ATOMS: atom_id res chain seq x y z
N MET A 1 -27.28 39.08 -8.14
CA MET A 1 -27.19 37.73 -7.55
C MET A 1 -25.85 37.61 -6.86
N ARG A 2 -25.81 37.31 -5.55
CA ARG A 2 -24.56 37.06 -4.82
C ARG A 2 -24.32 35.55 -4.88
N PHE A 3 -23.23 35.12 -5.50
CA PHE A 3 -22.75 33.74 -5.42
C PHE A 3 -22.32 33.50 -3.96
N ALA A 4 -22.93 32.51 -3.32
CA ALA A 4 -22.43 32.02 -2.04
C ALA A 4 -21.03 31.39 -2.29
N PRO A 5 -20.06 31.60 -1.40
CA PRO A 5 -18.80 30.87 -1.50
C PRO A 5 -19.10 29.38 -1.36
N GLU A 6 -18.71 28.58 -2.35
CA GLU A 6 -18.69 27.12 -2.21
C GLU A 6 -17.81 26.80 -0.99
N GLN A 7 -18.42 26.20 0.04
CA GLN A 7 -17.63 25.71 1.16
C GLN A 7 -16.70 24.63 0.61
N PRO A 8 -15.39 24.69 0.88
CA PRO A 8 -14.49 23.62 0.48
C PRO A 8 -15.02 22.31 1.05
N GLN A 9 -15.25 21.34 0.15
CA GLN A 9 -15.62 19.99 0.52
C GLN A 9 -14.63 19.50 1.60
N PRO A 10 -15.10 18.85 2.68
CA PRO A 10 -14.19 18.35 3.70
C PRO A 10 -13.22 17.37 3.04
N ILE A 11 -11.92 17.68 3.06
CA ILE A 11 -10.87 16.77 2.59
C ILE A 11 -11.02 15.50 3.41
N ARG A 12 -11.49 14.42 2.76
CA ARG A 12 -11.62 13.12 3.38
C ARG A 12 -10.21 12.71 3.81
N LYS A 13 -9.98 12.59 5.11
CA LYS A 13 -8.67 12.15 5.62
C LYS A 13 -8.51 10.67 5.30
N MET A 14 -7.64 10.34 4.34
CA MET A 14 -7.21 8.97 4.10
C MET A 14 -6.67 8.36 5.41
N ASN A 15 -6.85 7.06 5.59
CA ASN A 15 -6.30 6.31 6.72
C ASN A 15 -5.59 5.03 6.22
N ASN A 16 -4.80 4.39 7.09
CA ASN A 16 -4.04 3.18 6.77
C ASN A 16 -4.86 2.08 6.07
N GLN A 17 -6.10 1.82 6.51
CA GLN A 17 -6.91 0.76 5.91
C GLN A 17 -7.41 1.14 4.52
N GLU A 18 -7.73 2.42 4.34
CA GLU A 18 -8.14 2.95 3.04
C GLU A 18 -6.98 2.91 2.04
N LEU A 19 -5.78 3.37 2.45
CA LEU A 19 -4.56 3.29 1.65
C LEU A 19 -4.31 1.85 1.16
N ILE A 20 -4.34 0.88 2.08
CA ILE A 20 -4.03 -0.52 1.75
C ILE A 20 -5.04 -1.14 0.78
N ARG A 21 -6.31 -0.74 0.86
CA ARG A 21 -7.35 -1.27 -0.03
C ARG A 21 -7.31 -0.68 -1.43
N THR A 22 -6.83 0.57 -1.55
CA THR A 22 -6.82 1.32 -2.81
C THR A 22 -5.59 0.98 -3.65
N LEU A 23 -4.44 0.76 -3.00
CA LEU A 23 -3.17 0.53 -3.67
C LEU A 23 -2.98 -0.94 -4.09
N ASN A 24 -2.34 -1.13 -5.23
CA ASN A 24 -1.88 -2.44 -5.68
C ASN A 24 -0.53 -2.82 -5.02
N LYS A 25 -0.10 -4.07 -5.21
CA LYS A 25 1.13 -4.60 -4.62
C LYS A 25 2.38 -3.75 -4.88
N ASN A 26 2.56 -3.24 -6.10
CA ASN A 26 3.75 -2.47 -6.45
C ASN A 26 3.70 -1.09 -5.79
N GLU A 27 2.54 -0.46 -5.77
CA GLU A 27 2.34 0.83 -5.08
C GLU A 27 2.57 0.68 -3.58
N LEU A 28 2.09 -0.40 -2.96
CA LEU A 28 2.37 -0.71 -1.56
C LEU A 28 3.87 -0.88 -1.28
N LEU A 29 4.63 -1.47 -2.20
CA LEU A 29 6.09 -1.56 -2.09
C LEU A 29 6.73 -0.17 -2.22
N SER A 30 6.29 0.65 -3.18
CA SER A 30 6.76 2.04 -3.31
C SER A 30 6.50 2.87 -2.05
N VAL A 31 5.36 2.68 -1.38
CA VAL A 31 5.10 3.30 -0.06
C VAL A 31 6.15 2.88 0.97
N VAL A 32 6.46 1.59 1.05
CA VAL A 32 7.48 1.10 2.01
C VAL A 32 8.87 1.64 1.68
N GLU A 33 9.22 1.74 0.40
CA GLU A 33 10.50 2.31 -0.05
C GLU A 33 10.62 3.79 0.33
N LEU A 34 9.59 4.59 0.04
CA LEU A 34 9.54 6.01 0.38
C LEU A 34 9.65 6.24 1.90
N LEU A 35 8.88 5.50 2.68
CA LEU A 35 8.91 5.60 4.13
C LEU A 35 10.25 5.14 4.72
N SER A 36 10.88 4.13 4.12
CA SER A 36 12.22 3.69 4.53
C SER A 36 13.28 4.75 4.22
N ALA A 37 13.18 5.41 3.06
CA ALA A 37 14.07 6.49 2.67
C ALA A 37 13.93 7.68 3.63
N ALA A 38 12.70 8.08 3.96
CA ALA A 38 12.42 9.17 4.89
C ALA A 38 12.95 8.92 6.32
N LEU A 39 13.01 7.65 6.75
CA LEU A 39 13.61 7.29 8.04
C LEU A 39 15.14 7.22 7.98
N LYS A 40 15.71 6.90 6.82
CA LYS A 40 17.15 6.79 6.62
C LYS A 40 17.80 8.16 6.42
N PHE A 41 17.08 9.08 5.78
CA PHE A 41 17.53 10.43 5.44
C PHE A 41 16.55 11.46 6.01
N PRO A 42 16.55 11.68 7.34
CA PRO A 42 15.55 12.52 8.00
C PRO A 42 15.65 14.01 7.65
N ASP A 43 16.80 14.44 7.10
CA ASP A 43 17.06 15.82 6.69
C ASP A 43 16.72 16.07 5.21
N GLU A 44 16.39 15.02 4.43
CA GLU A 44 15.98 15.15 3.03
C GLU A 44 14.49 15.49 2.91
N ASP A 45 14.16 16.37 1.97
CA ASP A 45 12.78 16.75 1.70
C ASP A 45 11.99 15.55 1.16
N PHE A 46 10.77 15.36 1.66
CA PHE A 46 9.96 14.19 1.35
C PHE A 46 9.61 14.10 -0.16
N GLU A 47 9.50 15.26 -0.81
CA GLU A 47 9.34 15.43 -2.26
C GLU A 47 10.56 14.99 -3.06
N GLU A 48 11.78 15.24 -2.54
CA GLU A 48 13.01 14.78 -3.19
C GLU A 48 13.10 13.25 -3.12
N LEU A 49 12.66 12.66 -2.00
CA LEU A 49 12.63 11.21 -1.80
C LEU A 49 11.66 10.49 -2.75
N GLU A 50 10.50 11.08 -3.05
CA GLU A 50 9.51 10.50 -3.97
C GLU A 50 10.09 10.24 -5.37
N GLY A 51 10.95 11.17 -5.83
CA GLY A 51 11.61 11.07 -7.13
C GLY A 51 12.42 9.78 -7.32
N TYR A 52 12.77 9.08 -6.24
CA TYR A 52 13.55 7.84 -6.26
C TYR A 52 12.71 6.56 -6.07
N THR A 53 11.44 6.65 -5.65
CA THR A 53 10.65 5.48 -5.18
C THR A 53 9.44 5.13 -6.05
N GLY A 54 9.26 5.84 -7.16
CA GLY A 54 8.13 5.66 -8.09
C GLY A 54 6.95 6.57 -7.75
N TYR A 55 6.07 6.77 -8.73
CA TYR A 55 4.94 7.70 -8.63
C TYR A 55 3.81 7.13 -7.78
N LEU A 56 3.47 7.83 -6.68
CA LEU A 56 2.24 7.61 -5.92
C LEU A 56 1.24 8.71 -6.30
N CYS A 57 -0.06 8.47 -6.13
CA CYS A 57 -1.03 9.54 -6.35
C CYS A 57 -0.94 10.60 -5.25
N ASP A 58 -1.25 11.85 -5.59
CA ASP A 58 -1.08 13.02 -4.71
C ASP A 58 -1.76 12.84 -3.34
N GLU A 59 -2.95 12.24 -3.29
CA GLU A 59 -3.67 11.98 -2.03
C GLU A 59 -2.89 11.04 -1.10
N VAL A 60 -2.24 10.02 -1.66
CA VAL A 60 -1.41 9.08 -0.91
C VAL A 60 -0.14 9.77 -0.45
N PHE A 61 0.50 10.52 -1.34
CA PHE A 61 1.73 11.24 -1.02
C PHE A 61 1.53 12.22 0.14
N GLU A 62 0.50 13.08 0.07
CA GLU A 62 0.15 14.04 1.11
C GLU A 62 -0.17 13.37 2.45
N TYR A 63 -0.83 12.22 2.41
CA TYR A 63 -1.08 11.43 3.61
C TYR A 63 0.22 10.95 4.27
N LEU A 64 1.15 10.39 3.49
CA LEU A 64 2.42 9.84 3.97
C LEU A 64 3.33 10.92 4.56
N LYS A 65 3.38 12.09 3.91
CA LYS A 65 4.16 13.25 4.34
C LYS A 65 3.76 13.73 5.75
N GLY A 66 2.47 13.64 6.07
CA GLY A 66 1.93 14.03 7.38
C GLY A 66 2.18 13.04 8.52
N LEU A 67 2.82 11.90 8.28
CA LEU A 67 3.07 10.88 9.30
C LEU A 67 4.33 11.18 10.12
N THR A 68 4.23 10.97 11.43
CA THR A 68 5.41 10.89 12.33
C THR A 68 6.18 9.60 12.10
N ASP A 69 7.45 9.54 12.48
CA ASP A 69 8.29 8.34 12.32
C ASP A 69 7.67 7.07 12.93
N TYR A 70 7.05 7.20 14.10
CA TYR A 70 6.33 6.08 14.71
C TYR A 70 5.14 5.60 13.86
N GLN A 71 4.39 6.54 13.27
CA GLN A 71 3.27 6.21 12.37
C GLN A 71 3.76 5.61 11.06
N ARG A 72 4.89 6.09 10.51
CA ARG A 72 5.55 5.53 9.33
C ARG A 72 5.95 4.07 9.57
N LEU A 73 6.62 3.79 10.69
CA LEU A 73 6.98 2.44 11.11
C LEU A 73 5.77 1.51 11.24
N LYS A 74 4.69 1.98 11.87
CA LYS A 74 3.43 1.21 11.97
C LYS A 74 2.80 0.92 10.62
N LEU A 75 2.77 1.91 9.72
CA LEU A 75 2.21 1.74 8.39
C LEU A 75 3.03 0.74 7.57
N MET A 76 4.36 0.86 7.59
CA MET A 76 5.24 -0.10 6.91
C MET A 76 5.02 -1.53 7.43
N GLN A 77 4.97 -1.71 8.76
CA GLN A 77 4.69 -3.03 9.34
C GLN A 77 3.35 -3.59 8.85
N LEU A 78 2.31 -2.76 8.80
CA LEU A 78 0.99 -3.17 8.35
C LEU A 78 1.02 -3.59 6.87
N ILE A 79 1.65 -2.80 6.00
CA ILE A 79 1.79 -3.09 4.57
C ILE A 79 2.56 -4.40 4.37
N ILE A 80 3.70 -4.57 5.03
CA ILE A 80 4.53 -5.79 4.92
C ILE A 80 3.72 -7.02 5.34
N ASN A 81 2.99 -6.96 6.45
CA ASN A 81 2.14 -8.06 6.90
C ASN A 81 1.04 -8.39 5.89
N THR A 82 0.42 -7.39 5.26
CA THR A 82 -0.56 -7.60 4.19
C THR A 82 0.07 -8.31 3.00
N LEU A 83 1.24 -7.86 2.54
CA LEU A 83 1.92 -8.47 1.39
C LEU A 83 2.37 -9.91 1.66
N ILE A 84 2.83 -10.21 2.88
CA ILE A 84 3.18 -11.57 3.31
C ILE A 84 1.93 -12.44 3.26
N TYR A 85 0.84 -12.00 3.88
CA TYR A 85 -0.42 -12.74 3.91
C TYR A 85 -0.92 -13.05 2.50
N GLU A 86 -0.92 -12.07 1.59
CA GLU A 86 -1.33 -12.28 0.20
C GLU A 86 -0.45 -13.30 -0.53
N ALA A 87 0.87 -13.26 -0.32
CA ALA A 87 1.80 -14.22 -0.89
C ALA A 87 1.54 -15.64 -0.36
N GLU A 88 1.30 -15.80 0.94
CA GLU A 88 0.93 -17.07 1.56
C GLU A 88 -0.37 -17.62 0.98
N GLN A 89 -1.41 -16.79 0.88
CA GLN A 89 -2.69 -17.21 0.29
C GLN A 89 -2.53 -17.62 -1.17
N SER A 90 -1.69 -16.91 -1.93
CA SER A 90 -1.37 -17.29 -3.31
C SER A 90 -0.67 -18.65 -3.38
N ALA A 91 0.29 -18.92 -2.50
CA ALA A 91 0.99 -20.19 -2.44
C ALA A 91 0.04 -21.35 -2.06
N VAL A 92 -0.84 -21.14 -1.08
CA VAL A 92 -1.85 -22.13 -0.67
C VAL A 92 -2.79 -22.47 -1.82
N ARG A 93 -3.33 -21.48 -2.52
CA ARG A 93 -4.20 -21.70 -3.69
C ARG A 93 -3.49 -22.51 -4.77
N HIS A 94 -2.23 -22.19 -5.08
CA HIS A 94 -1.44 -22.93 -6.06
C HIS A 94 -1.24 -24.40 -5.68
N LEU A 95 -0.98 -24.67 -4.41
CA LEU A 95 -0.84 -26.04 -3.90
C LEU A 95 -2.17 -26.80 -3.97
N GLN A 96 -3.29 -26.18 -3.59
CA GLN A 96 -4.62 -26.77 -3.67
C GLN A 96 -5.01 -27.11 -5.12
N THR A 97 -4.78 -26.20 -6.07
CA THR A 97 -5.03 -26.45 -7.50
C THR A 97 -4.19 -27.64 -8.01
N LYS A 98 -2.91 -27.71 -7.64
CA LYS A 98 -2.05 -28.84 -8.03
C LYS A 98 -2.50 -30.18 -7.45
N LEU A 99 -3.00 -30.20 -6.23
CA LEU A 99 -3.52 -31.41 -5.59
C LEU A 99 -4.78 -31.91 -6.29
N LEU A 100 -5.73 -31.02 -6.58
CA LEU A 100 -6.97 -31.36 -7.30
C LEU A 100 -6.69 -31.98 -8.68
N LEU A 101 -5.79 -31.37 -9.46
CA LEU A 101 -5.41 -31.87 -10.79
C LEU A 101 -4.75 -33.27 -10.75
N LYS A 102 -4.03 -33.60 -9.67
CA LYS A 102 -3.48 -34.95 -9.49
C LYS A 102 -4.57 -35.97 -9.18
N THR A 103 -5.54 -35.61 -8.35
CA THR A 103 -6.65 -36.50 -7.98
C THR A 103 -7.56 -36.81 -9.17
N GLU A 104 -7.80 -35.84 -10.07
CA GLU A 104 -8.60 -36.05 -11.28
C GLU A 104 -7.90 -36.95 -12.31
N ALA A 105 -6.57 -36.93 -12.38
CA ALA A 105 -5.78 -37.76 -13.30
C ALA A 105 -5.68 -39.25 -12.88
N GLU A 106 -6.03 -39.57 -11.63
CA GLU A 106 -5.90 -40.91 -11.05
C GLU A 106 -7.23 -41.69 -11.00
N ILE A 107 -8.35 -41.12 -11.48
CA ILE A 107 -9.64 -41.83 -11.56
C ILE A 107 -9.64 -42.71 -12.84
N PRO A 108 -9.58 -44.05 -12.74
CA PRO A 108 -9.73 -44.92 -13.90
C PRO A 108 -11.21 -44.98 -14.29
N HIS A 109 -11.50 -44.86 -15.59
CA HIS A 109 -12.81 -45.20 -16.16
C HIS A 109 -13.10 -46.70 -16.06
#